data_AF-A0A2V7Q5P0-F1
#
_entry.id   AF-A0A2V7Q5P0-F1
#
_cell.length_a   1.000
_cell.length_b   1.000
_cell.length_c   1.000
_cell.angle_alpha   90.00
_cell.angle_beta   90.00
_cell.angle_gamma   90.00
#
_symmetry.space_group_name_H-M   'P 1'
#
loop_
_entity.id
_entity.type
_entity.pdbx_description
1 polymer ?
#
loop_
_entity_poly.entity_id
_entity_poly.type
_entity_poly.pdbx_seq_one_letter_code
_entity_poly.pdbx_strand_id
1 'polypeptide(L)'
;MNEILRDRLLRKLDALPDDKAYQVLDYVEFLESKYAERPAGAPPFQRVAETLEDTLRAGRVPVNIIKGTMDAVGKAGKLLEKVAAAGKAAVEEAAKKSAEKDKVKDKVEETPPAQ
;
A
#
# COMPACT_ATOMS: atom_id res chain seq x y z
N MET A 1 -2.15 1.95 -18.15
CA MET A 1 -0.95 1.35 -18.79
C MET A 1 -1.17 -0.14 -18.94
N ASN A 2 -0.76 -0.77 -20.05
CA ASN A 2 -0.86 -2.23 -20.20
C ASN A 2 0.26 -2.95 -19.41
N GLU A 3 0.05 -4.23 -19.08
CA GLU A 3 0.97 -4.99 -18.20
C GLU A 3 2.36 -5.19 -18.81
N ILE A 4 2.44 -5.44 -20.12
CA ILE A 4 3.74 -5.65 -20.82
C ILE A 4 4.63 -4.41 -20.70
N LEU A 5 4.04 -3.22 -20.88
CA LEU A 5 4.75 -1.95 -20.74
C LEU A 5 5.15 -1.70 -19.28
N ARG A 6 4.26 -1.99 -18.34
CA ARG A 6 4.53 -1.88 -16.89
C ARG A 6 5.74 -2.72 -16.49
N ASP A 7 5.74 -4.00 -16.83
CA ASP A 7 6.82 -4.93 -16.47
C ASP A 7 8.14 -4.56 -17.12
N ARG A 8 8.10 -4.07 -18.36
CA ARG A 8 9.30 -3.59 -19.05
C ARG A 8 9.89 -2.36 -18.35
N LEU A 9 9.06 -1.42 -17.90
CA LEU A 9 9.50 -0.25 -17.14
C LEU A 9 10.11 -0.66 -15.80
N LEU A 10 9.43 -1.51 -15.03
CA LEU A 10 9.93 -1.97 -13.73
C LEU A 10 11.31 -2.65 -13.83
N ARG A 11 11.50 -3.57 -14.79
CA ARG A 11 12.82 -4.19 -15.02
C ARG A 11 13.93 -3.20 -15.34
N LYS A 12 13.60 -2.03 -15.93
CA LYS A 12 14.57 -0.98 -16.22
C LYS A 12 14.86 -0.13 -15.01
N LEU A 13 13.84 0.19 -14.22
CA LEU A 13 13.98 0.93 -12.96
C LEU A 13 14.79 0.13 -11.93
N ASP A 14 14.52 -1.17 -11.78
CA ASP A 14 15.22 -2.05 -10.82
C ASP A 14 16.72 -2.21 -11.11
N ALA A 15 17.13 -1.98 -12.37
CA ALA A 15 18.52 -2.09 -12.79
C ALA A 15 19.31 -0.77 -12.63
N LEU A 16 18.64 0.33 -12.27
CA LEU A 16 19.29 1.62 -12.11
C LEU A 16 19.90 1.76 -10.70
N PRO A 17 21.08 2.39 -10.59
CA PRO A 17 21.56 2.85 -9.29
C PRO A 17 20.66 3.95 -8.74
N ASP A 18 20.58 4.05 -7.42
CA ASP A 18 19.62 4.92 -6.70
C ASP A 18 19.64 6.38 -7.20
N ASP A 19 20.83 6.95 -7.48
CA ASP A 19 20.99 8.31 -7.98
C ASP A 19 20.28 8.54 -9.33
N LYS A 20 20.26 7.52 -10.19
CA LYS A 20 19.56 7.56 -11.48
C LYS A 20 18.08 7.27 -11.32
N ALA A 21 17.68 6.43 -10.38
CA ALA A 21 16.27 6.22 -10.04
C ALA A 21 15.62 7.53 -9.60
N TYR A 22 16.30 8.33 -8.76
CA TYR A 22 15.84 9.67 -8.38
C TYR A 22 15.70 10.62 -9.55
N GLN A 23 16.66 10.63 -10.47
CA GLN A 23 16.57 11.46 -11.66
C GLN A 23 15.38 11.06 -12.55
N VAL A 24 15.05 9.77 -12.62
CA VAL A 24 13.87 9.29 -13.34
C VAL A 24 12.58 9.73 -12.65
N LEU A 25 12.54 9.69 -11.31
CA LEU A 25 11.41 10.20 -10.53
C LEU A 25 11.16 11.69 -10.81
N ASP A 26 12.20 12.53 -10.73
CA ASP A 26 12.10 13.97 -11.04
C ASP A 26 11.51 14.21 -12.45
N TYR A 27 11.92 13.39 -13.44
CA TYR A 27 11.40 13.51 -14.80
C TYR A 27 9.93 13.08 -14.91
N VAL A 28 9.52 12.02 -14.20
CA VAL A 28 8.12 11.57 -14.16
C VAL A 28 7.24 12.62 -13.51
N GLU A 29 7.69 13.24 -12.42
CA GLU A 29 6.97 14.36 -11.76
C GLU A 29 6.84 15.57 -12.68
N PHE A 30 7.90 15.89 -13.44
CA PHE A 30 7.82 16.93 -14.47
C PHE A 30 6.75 16.60 -15.53
N LEU A 31 6.71 15.36 -16.02
CA LEU A 31 5.68 14.93 -16.97
C LEU A 31 4.29 15.00 -16.34
N GLU A 32 4.13 14.60 -15.09
CA GLU A 32 2.88 14.69 -14.35
C GLU A 32 2.38 16.14 -14.27
N SER A 33 3.27 17.09 -13.93
CA SER A 33 2.91 18.51 -13.81
C SER A 33 2.33 19.11 -15.10
N LYS A 34 2.69 18.54 -16.27
CA LYS A 34 2.27 19.04 -17.59
C LYS A 34 1.11 18.28 -18.20
N TYR A 35 1.00 16.98 -17.92
CA TYR A 35 0.12 16.10 -18.68
C TYR A 35 -0.91 15.35 -17.82
N ALA A 36 -0.82 15.42 -16.49
CA ALA A 36 -1.80 14.77 -15.64
C ALA A 36 -3.08 15.60 -15.53
N GLU A 37 -4.21 15.03 -15.97
CA GLU A 37 -5.55 15.61 -15.79
C GLU A 37 -5.97 15.65 -14.31
N ARG A 38 -5.37 14.77 -13.49
CA ARG A 38 -5.50 14.75 -12.03
C ARG A 38 -4.18 14.20 -11.46
N PRO A 39 -3.54 14.88 -10.49
CA PRO A 39 -2.32 14.35 -9.90
C PRO A 39 -2.62 12.97 -9.32
N ALA A 40 -1.72 12.02 -9.54
CA ALA A 40 -1.80 10.69 -8.96
C ALA A 40 -1.74 10.88 -7.44
N GLY A 41 -2.90 10.91 -6.80
CA GLY A 41 -3.00 11.21 -5.38
C GLY A 41 -2.26 10.16 -4.56
N ALA A 42 -1.01 10.44 -4.21
CA ALA A 42 -0.33 9.71 -3.16
C ALA A 42 -1.17 9.84 -1.88
N PRO A 43 -1.50 8.75 -1.18
CA PRO A 43 -2.19 8.84 0.10
C PRO A 43 -1.46 9.83 1.03
N PRO A 44 -2.16 10.54 1.92
CA PRO A 44 -1.60 11.68 2.68
C PRO A 44 -0.28 11.37 3.41
N PHE A 45 -0.09 10.11 3.81
CA PHE A 45 1.11 9.64 4.50
C PHE A 45 2.33 9.50 3.56
N GLN A 46 2.09 9.24 2.28
CA GLN A 46 3.12 9.09 1.25
C GLN A 46 3.66 10.46 0.82
N ARG A 47 2.80 11.50 0.76
CA ARG A 47 3.25 12.90 0.63
C ARG A 47 4.14 13.37 1.77
N VAL A 48 3.91 12.90 3.00
CA VAL A 48 4.77 13.24 4.15
C VAL A 48 6.15 12.61 4.00
N ALA A 49 6.23 11.36 3.53
CA ALA A 49 7.50 10.70 3.24
C ALA A 49 8.26 11.40 2.10
N GLU A 50 7.56 11.74 1.00
CA GLU A 50 8.09 12.50 -0.13
C GLU A 50 8.62 13.88 0.31
N THR A 51 7.87 14.59 1.16
CA THR A 51 8.29 15.90 1.70
C THR A 51 9.52 15.78 2.61
N LEU A 52 9.62 14.70 3.39
CA LEU A 52 10.77 14.44 4.24
C LEU A 52 12.03 14.16 3.39
N GLU A 53 11.86 13.37 2.35
CA GLU A 53 12.90 13.02 1.39
C GLU A 53 13.40 14.24 0.62
N ASP A 54 12.49 15.09 0.13
CA ASP A 54 12.85 16.36 -0.53
C ASP A 54 13.57 17.33 0.41
N THR A 55 13.19 17.37 1.68
CA THR A 55 13.86 18.22 2.69
C THR A 55 15.28 17.72 2.97
N LEU A 56 15.48 16.41 3.06
CA LEU A 56 16.80 15.81 3.26
C LEU A 56 17.70 16.00 2.02
N ARG A 57 17.13 15.90 0.81
CA ARG A 57 17.82 16.17 -0.45
C ARG A 57 18.21 17.65 -0.58
N ALA A 58 17.30 18.57 -0.28
CA ALA A 58 17.56 20.02 -0.28
C ALA A 58 18.64 20.43 0.74
N GLY A 59 18.72 19.72 1.86
CA GLY A 59 19.77 19.86 2.87
C GLY A 59 21.14 19.28 2.48
N ARG A 60 21.29 18.71 1.27
CA ARG A 60 22.49 17.96 0.81
C ARG A 60 22.90 16.81 1.75
N VAL A 61 21.93 16.17 2.39
CA VAL A 61 22.19 15.01 3.25
C VAL A 61 22.66 13.84 2.37
N PRO A 62 23.74 13.12 2.75
CA PRO A 62 24.25 12.00 1.96
C PRO A 62 23.19 10.90 1.75
N VAL A 63 23.04 10.46 0.50
CA VAL A 63 22.02 9.49 0.03
C VAL A 63 22.00 8.19 0.85
N ASN A 64 23.15 7.77 1.39
CA ASN A 64 23.26 6.59 2.25
C ASN A 64 22.46 6.68 3.57
N ILE A 65 22.19 7.88 4.08
CA ILE A 65 21.39 8.08 5.31
C ILE A 65 19.89 8.03 5.00
N ILE A 66 19.48 8.52 3.82
CA ILE A 66 18.08 8.53 3.35
C ILE A 66 17.59 7.10 3.14
N LYS A 67 18.41 6.25 2.51
CA LYS A 67 18.11 4.83 2.28
C LYS A 67 17.86 4.07 3.58
N GLY A 68 18.69 4.30 4.61
CA GLY A 68 18.52 3.68 5.93
C GLY A 68 17.20 4.03 6.62
N THR A 69 16.71 5.26 6.43
CA THR A 69 15.42 5.69 6.98
C THR A 69 14.22 5.16 6.18
N MET A 70 14.29 5.12 4.85
CA MET A 70 13.21 4.57 4.01
C MET A 70 13.05 3.06 4.19
N ASP A 71 14.15 2.33 4.39
CA ASP A 71 14.08 0.89 4.71
C ASP A 71 13.36 0.61 6.04
N ALA A 72 13.55 1.48 7.05
CA ALA A 72 12.86 1.38 8.33
C ALA A 72 11.35 1.70 8.18
N VAL A 73 11.02 2.75 7.41
CA VAL A 73 9.63 3.14 7.13
C VAL A 73 8.91 2.06 6.32
N GLY A 74 9.55 1.50 5.30
CA GLY A 74 9.00 0.40 4.50
C GLY A 74 8.77 -0.87 5.33
N LYS A 75 9.67 -1.19 6.27
CA LYS A 75 9.48 -2.30 7.23
C LYS A 75 8.30 -2.05 8.17
N ALA A 76 8.15 -0.82 8.66
CA ALA A 76 7.02 -0.43 9.50
C ALA A 76 5.69 -0.51 8.73
N GLY A 77 5.65 -0.07 7.46
CA GLY A 77 4.48 -0.21 6.59
C GLY A 77 4.06 -1.66 6.39
N LYS A 78 5.01 -2.55 6.09
CA LYS A 78 4.75 -4.00 5.94
C LYS A 78 4.25 -4.66 7.23
N LEU A 79 4.69 -4.19 8.39
CA LEU A 79 4.18 -4.67 9.68
C LEU A 79 2.72 -4.23 9.88
N LEU A 80 2.41 -2.96 9.61
CA LEU A 80 1.05 -2.42 9.73
C LEU A 80 0.07 -3.12 8.78
N GLU A 81 0.47 -3.41 7.54
CA GLU A 81 -0.35 -4.19 6.60
C GLU A 81 -0.65 -5.61 7.12
N LYS A 82 0.32 -6.29 7.73
CA LYS A 82 0.11 -7.61 8.34
C LYS A 82 -0.85 -7.54 9.54
N VAL A 83 -0.74 -6.51 10.36
CA VAL A 83 -1.67 -6.30 11.49
C VAL A 83 -3.08 -6.01 10.99
N ALA A 84 -3.22 -5.16 9.96
CA ALA A 84 -4.52 -4.86 9.35
C ALA A 84 -5.15 -6.10 8.69
N ALA A 85 -4.35 -6.93 8.00
CA ALA A 85 -4.81 -8.18 7.41
C ALA A 85 -5.28 -9.17 8.48
N ALA A 86 -4.56 -9.30 9.60
CA ALA A 86 -4.97 -10.13 10.72
C ALA A 86 -6.27 -9.62 11.37
N GLY A 87 -6.42 -8.31 11.51
CA GLY A 87 -7.66 -7.69 12.02
C GLY A 87 -8.87 -7.99 11.12
N LYS A 88 -8.71 -7.88 9.79
CA LYS A 88 -9.78 -8.23 8.84
C LYS A 88 -10.17 -9.71 8.93
N ALA A 89 -9.19 -10.61 9.04
CA ALA A 89 -9.46 -12.05 9.18
C ALA A 89 -10.25 -12.38 10.46
N ALA A 90 -9.93 -11.72 11.58
CA ALA A 90 -10.66 -11.91 12.84
C ALA A 90 -12.12 -11.41 12.76
N VAL A 91 -12.36 -10.29 12.08
CA VAL A 91 -13.73 -9.77 11.86
C VAL A 91 -14.53 -10.69 10.93
N GLU A 92 -13.90 -11.21 9.88
CA GLU A 92 -14.55 -12.15 8.95
C GLU A 92 -14.89 -13.48 9.66
N GLU A 93 -14.00 -13.99 10.51
CA GLU A 93 -14.28 -15.18 11.34
C GLU A 93 -15.44 -14.92 12.32
N ALA A 94 -15.46 -13.75 12.98
CA ALA A 94 -16.55 -13.36 13.87
C ALA A 94 -17.89 -13.23 13.14
N ALA A 95 -17.89 -12.65 11.94
CA ALA A 95 -19.09 -12.54 11.09
C ALA A 95 -19.57 -13.92 10.62
N LYS A 96 -18.66 -14.81 10.22
CA LYS A 96 -18.97 -16.18 9.79
C LYS A 96 -19.54 -17.02 10.94
N LYS A 97 -18.96 -16.89 12.14
CA LYS A 97 -19.44 -17.54 13.37
C LYS A 97 -20.80 -17.00 13.83
N SER A 98 -21.09 -15.73 13.56
CA SER A 98 -22.41 -15.13 13.83
C SER A 98 -23.46 -15.64 12.85
N ALA A 99 -23.12 -15.72 11.55
CA ALA A 99 -23.98 -16.28 10.52
C ALA A 99 -24.28 -17.79 10.72
N GLU A 100 -23.32 -18.54 11.28
CA GLU A 100 -23.53 -19.95 11.63
C GLU A 100 -24.46 -20.11 12.85
N LYS A 101 -24.38 -19.21 13.84
CA LYS A 101 -25.30 -19.18 15.00
C LYS A 101 -26.74 -18.83 14.61
N ASP A 102 -26.95 -17.97 13.63
CA ASP A 102 -28.32 -17.67 13.14
C ASP A 102 -28.90 -18.84 12.33
N LYS A 103 -28.10 -19.55 11.52
CA LYS A 103 -28.55 -20.76 10.82
C LYS A 103 -28.92 -21.92 11.74
N VAL A 104 -28.30 -22.02 12.92
CA VAL A 104 -28.65 -23.03 13.93
C VAL A 104 -29.94 -22.67 14.66
N LYS A 105 -30.28 -21.38 14.82
CA LYS A 105 -31.55 -20.95 15.43
C LYS A 105 -32.75 -21.22 14.52
N ASP A 106 -32.64 -20.93 13.23
CA ASP A 106 -33.71 -21.24 12.25
C ASP A 106 -34.00 -22.75 12.17
N LYS A 107 -32.99 -23.61 12.36
CA LYS A 107 -33.15 -25.07 12.25
C LYS A 107 -33.77 -25.72 13.49
N VAL A 108 -33.87 -25.03 14.62
CA VAL A 108 -34.50 -25.55 15.85
C VAL A 108 -35.99 -25.15 15.93
N GLU A 109 -36.40 -24.12 15.18
CA GLU A 109 -37.80 -23.64 15.17
C GLU A 109 -38.71 -24.41 14.19
N GLU A 110 -38.15 -25.21 13.27
CA GLU A 110 -38.90 -26.03 12.31
C GLU A 110 -39.02 -27.50 12.76
N THR A 111 -39.51 -27.74 13.98
CA THR A 111 -40.09 -29.06 14.34
C THR A 111 -41.55 -28.83 14.69
N PRO A 112 -42.52 -29.28 13.86
CA PRO A 112 -43.93 -29.11 14.21
C PRO A 112 -44.28 -29.98 15.43
N PRO A 113 -45.18 -29.53 16.32
CA PRO A 113 -45.68 -30.38 17.39
C PRO A 113 -46.47 -31.53 16.76
N ALA A 114 -46.09 -32.76 17.08
CA ALA A 114 -46.87 -33.94 16.73
C ALA A 114 -48.21 -33.89 17.47
N GLN A 115 -49.30 -33.74 16.72
CA GLN A 115 -50.66 -34.10 17.14
C GLN A 115 -51.38 -34.76 15.98
#